data_AF-A0A1C5EY35-F1
#
_entry.id   AF-A0A1C5EY35-F1
#
_cell.length_a   1.000
_cell.length_b   1.000
_cell.length_c   1.000
_cell.angle_alpha   90.00
_cell.angle_beta   90.00
_cell.angle_gamma   90.00
#
_symmetry.space_group_name_H-M   'P 1'
#
loop_
_entity.id
_entity.type
_entity.pdbx_description
1 polymer ?
#
loop_
_entity_poly.entity_id
_entity_poly.type
_entity_poly.pdbx_seq_one_letter_code
_entity_poly.pdbx_strand_id
1 'polypeptide(L)'
;MSSSLRRGALAASAIAFSIASLAACGAGNDSQTLEVKPDNAATSVGDIKVQNALVITQPDPKATGPAVVSATLFNMGNDNETLQSISIPGTSDTVKLAPAKGGSLTVPAHGSLVLGGPNNASAEIPGGHQSVQDGNAQPVTFTFSKSGAVSLRAFVVPATSYFDKWGPSKVPSAPTGSPAPGATASGSAKPGKHDGANPSSSASTGTTGTTGTGPTPSDSASQSVGAGH
;
A
#
# COMPACT_ATOMS: atom_id res chain seq x y z
N MET A 1 -46.70 -32.89 44.20
CA MET A 1 -45.88 -32.29 43.13
C MET A 1 -45.84 -33.25 41.96
N SER A 2 -46.37 -32.84 40.80
CA SER A 2 -46.56 -33.70 39.63
C SER A 2 -45.23 -34.31 39.15
N SER A 3 -45.20 -35.62 38.87
CA SER A 3 -43.97 -36.33 38.47
C SER A 3 -43.35 -35.78 37.18
N SER A 4 -44.17 -35.12 36.35
CA SER A 4 -43.76 -34.41 35.14
C SER A 4 -42.86 -33.20 35.43
N LEU A 5 -43.12 -32.41 36.49
CA LEU A 5 -42.24 -31.30 36.85
C LEU A 5 -40.87 -31.78 37.36
N ARG A 6 -40.84 -32.90 38.08
CA ARG A 6 -39.59 -33.49 38.58
C ARG A 6 -38.73 -34.04 37.45
N ARG A 7 -39.34 -34.70 36.45
CA ARG A 7 -38.63 -35.20 35.27
C ARG A 7 -38.18 -34.07 34.34
N GLY A 8 -39.00 -33.03 34.17
CA GLY A 8 -38.63 -31.84 33.41
C GLY A 8 -37.45 -31.09 34.00
N ALA A 9 -37.40 -30.93 35.33
CA ALA A 9 -36.30 -30.27 36.02
C ALA A 9 -34.96 -31.04 35.89
N LEU A 10 -35.00 -32.38 35.95
CA LEU A 10 -33.81 -33.22 35.77
C LEU A 10 -33.28 -33.18 34.32
N ALA A 11 -34.17 -33.21 33.33
CA ALA A 11 -33.77 -33.07 31.93
C ALA A 11 -33.15 -31.68 31.66
N ALA A 12 -33.76 -30.62 32.19
CA ALA A 12 -33.25 -29.26 32.02
C ALA A 12 -31.85 -29.07 32.66
N SER A 13 -31.61 -29.65 33.84
CA SER A 13 -30.31 -29.55 34.51
C SER A 13 -29.21 -30.34 33.81
N ALA A 14 -29.51 -31.51 33.25
CA ALA A 14 -28.56 -32.27 32.44
C ALA A 14 -28.12 -31.50 31.17
N ILE A 15 -29.06 -30.84 30.49
CA ILE A 15 -28.77 -30.02 29.31
C ILE A 15 -27.95 -28.78 29.70
N ALA A 16 -28.35 -28.06 30.76
CA ALA A 16 -27.66 -26.86 31.21
C ALA A 16 -26.20 -27.14 31.64
N PHE A 17 -25.96 -28.24 32.37
CA PHE A 17 -24.61 -28.64 32.80
C PHE A 17 -23.71 -29.06 31.63
N SER A 18 -24.30 -29.72 30.62
CA SER A 18 -23.58 -30.11 29.40
C SER A 18 -23.11 -28.91 28.58
N ILE A 19 -23.95 -27.87 28.48
CA ILE A 19 -23.60 -26.63 27.77
C ILE A 19 -22.52 -25.84 28.53
N ALA A 20 -22.62 -25.74 29.86
CA ALA A 20 -21.63 -25.04 30.68
C ALA A 20 -20.24 -25.68 30.59
N SER A 21 -20.17 -27.02 30.59
CA SER A 21 -18.90 -27.76 30.47
C SER A 21 -18.25 -27.60 29.09
N LEU A 22 -19.05 -27.48 28.04
CA LEU A 22 -18.57 -27.31 26.66
C LEU A 22 -18.14 -25.85 26.37
N ALA A 23 -18.84 -24.87 26.94
CA ALA A 23 -18.51 -23.45 26.81
C ALA A 23 -17.23 -23.04 27.56
N ALA A 24 -16.81 -23.83 28.56
CA ALA A 24 -15.61 -23.56 29.35
C ALA A 24 -14.29 -23.67 28.54
N CYS A 25 -14.26 -24.42 27.42
CA CYS A 25 -13.08 -24.44 26.53
C CYS A 25 -12.95 -23.16 25.68
N GLY A 26 -14.02 -22.38 25.51
CA GLY A 26 -14.01 -21.14 24.71
C GLY A 26 -13.75 -19.87 25.53
N ALA A 27 -13.81 -19.96 26.86
CA ALA A 27 -13.65 -18.85 27.79
C ALA A 27 -12.67 -19.24 28.89
N GLY A 28 -11.42 -18.83 28.75
CA GLY A 28 -10.34 -19.15 29.67
C GLY A 28 -9.08 -18.39 29.31
N ASN A 29 -8.05 -18.48 30.15
CA ASN A 29 -6.80 -17.76 29.94
C ASN A 29 -6.01 -18.25 28.69
N ASP A 30 -6.37 -19.44 28.20
CA ASP A 30 -5.84 -20.10 26.99
C ASP A 30 -6.93 -20.32 25.93
N SER A 31 -7.98 -19.48 25.91
CA SER A 31 -9.02 -19.63 24.90
C SER A 31 -8.49 -19.26 23.51
N GLN A 32 -8.88 -20.03 22.50
CA GLN A 32 -8.50 -19.77 21.10
C GLN A 32 -8.94 -18.38 20.60
N THR A 33 -9.92 -17.76 21.26
CA THR A 33 -10.36 -16.38 20.99
C THR A 33 -9.34 -15.32 21.40
N LEU A 34 -8.45 -15.62 22.36
CA LEU A 34 -7.35 -14.73 22.77
C LEU A 34 -6.14 -14.86 21.83
N GLU A 35 -6.06 -15.93 21.05
CA GLU A 35 -4.98 -16.18 20.08
C GLU A 35 -5.23 -15.50 18.72
N VAL A 36 -6.43 -14.94 18.51
CA VAL A 36 -6.76 -14.17 17.31
C VAL A 36 -5.93 -12.89 17.30
N LYS A 37 -5.04 -12.79 16.32
CA LYS A 37 -4.18 -11.63 16.13
C LYS A 37 -4.77 -10.69 15.09
N PRO A 38 -4.51 -9.37 15.22
CA PRO A 38 -4.80 -8.44 14.14
C PRO A 38 -4.14 -8.89 12.84
N ASP A 39 -4.82 -8.67 11.71
CA ASP A 39 -4.30 -9.05 10.38
C ASP A 39 -3.01 -8.30 10.04
N ASN A 40 -2.88 -7.07 10.51
CA ASN A 40 -1.73 -6.22 10.30
C ASN A 40 -0.80 -6.20 11.52
N ALA A 41 0.48 -5.96 11.27
CA ALA A 41 1.52 -6.12 12.26
C ALA A 41 1.29 -5.22 13.49
N ALA A 42 1.44 -5.84 14.67
CA ALA A 42 1.28 -5.19 15.96
C ALA A 42 2.33 -5.69 16.97
N THR A 43 2.76 -4.80 17.86
CA THR A 43 3.70 -5.14 18.94
C THR A 43 3.52 -4.18 20.12
N SER A 44 4.09 -4.52 21.28
CA SER A 44 4.13 -3.69 22.48
C SER A 44 5.52 -3.77 23.11
N VAL A 45 6.08 -2.63 23.51
CA VAL A 45 7.32 -2.54 24.29
C VAL A 45 7.08 -1.52 25.40
N GLY A 46 7.10 -2.00 26.65
CA GLY A 46 6.64 -1.20 27.78
C GLY A 46 5.22 -0.68 27.55
N ASP A 47 5.04 0.62 27.73
CA ASP A 47 3.76 1.30 27.59
C ASP A 47 3.38 1.66 26.14
N ILE A 48 4.32 1.53 25.20
CA ILE A 48 4.06 1.82 23.79
C ILE A 48 3.54 0.59 23.06
N LYS A 49 2.41 0.78 22.38
CA LYS A 49 1.82 -0.20 21.46
C LYS A 49 1.82 0.37 20.05
N VAL A 50 2.33 -0.40 19.11
CA VAL A 50 2.22 -0.11 17.67
C VAL A 50 1.22 -1.10 17.10
N GLN A 51 0.20 -0.61 16.41
CA GLN A 51 -0.83 -1.45 15.79
C GLN A 51 -1.09 -1.02 14.33
N ASN A 52 -1.58 -1.98 13.54
CA ASN A 52 -1.96 -1.76 12.15
C ASN A 52 -0.81 -1.18 11.30
N ALA A 53 0.42 -1.64 11.55
CA ALA A 53 1.59 -1.12 10.84
C ALA A 53 1.70 -1.71 9.43
N LEU A 54 1.79 -0.83 8.45
CA LEU A 54 1.90 -1.14 7.03
C LEU A 54 2.92 -0.22 6.37
N VAL A 55 3.59 -0.72 5.35
CA VAL A 55 4.32 0.11 4.38
C VAL A 55 3.48 0.14 3.12
N ILE A 56 3.07 1.32 2.68
CA ILE A 56 2.18 1.49 1.55
C ILE A 56 2.95 2.12 0.39
N THR A 57 3.11 1.36 -0.70
CA THR A 57 3.83 1.77 -1.90
C THR A 57 2.90 2.49 -2.89
N GLN A 58 3.45 2.88 -4.03
CA GLN A 58 2.67 3.45 -5.12
C GLN A 58 1.61 2.45 -5.62
N PRO A 59 0.47 2.94 -6.15
CA PRO A 59 -0.58 2.05 -6.66
C PRO A 59 -0.14 1.26 -7.90
N ASP A 60 0.73 1.84 -8.73
CA ASP A 60 1.37 1.16 -9.85
C ASP A 60 2.75 0.64 -9.40
N PRO A 61 3.01 -0.67 -9.43
CA PRO A 61 4.30 -1.25 -9.04
C PRO A 61 5.47 -0.81 -9.92
N LYS A 62 5.23 -0.16 -11.08
CA LYS A 62 6.27 0.42 -11.93
C LYS A 62 6.55 1.90 -11.64
N ALA A 63 5.76 2.54 -10.78
CA ALA A 63 5.91 3.97 -10.49
C ALA A 63 7.07 4.21 -9.52
N THR A 64 7.99 5.12 -9.90
CA THR A 64 9.20 5.46 -9.13
C THR A 64 8.94 6.49 -8.02
N GLY A 65 7.85 6.29 -7.27
CA GLY A 65 7.36 7.25 -6.27
C GLY A 65 7.73 6.89 -4.83
N PRO A 66 7.44 7.80 -3.88
CA PRO A 66 7.63 7.52 -2.47
C PRO A 66 6.73 6.38 -2.01
N ALA A 67 7.09 5.73 -0.91
CA ALA A 67 6.20 4.90 -0.12
C ALA A 67 5.89 5.64 1.19
N VAL A 68 4.91 5.17 1.97
CA VAL A 68 4.60 5.74 3.29
C VAL A 68 4.48 4.64 4.33
N VAL A 69 4.80 4.96 5.58
CA VAL A 69 4.48 4.09 6.71
C VAL A 69 3.15 4.54 7.32
N SER A 70 2.20 3.61 7.41
CA SER A 70 0.92 3.80 8.11
C SER A 70 0.93 2.96 9.37
N ALA A 71 0.53 3.55 10.50
CA ALA A 71 0.44 2.86 11.78
C ALA A 71 -0.37 3.69 12.79
N THR A 72 -0.95 3.03 13.78
CA THR A 72 -1.48 3.69 14.97
C THR A 72 -0.57 3.41 16.15
N LEU A 73 -0.06 4.48 16.75
CA LEU A 73 0.82 4.44 17.92
C LEU A 73 -0.02 4.78 19.15
N PHE A 74 -0.04 3.91 20.14
CA PHE A 74 -0.73 4.13 21.40
C PHE A 74 0.28 4.20 22.54
N ASN A 75 -0.02 5.06 23.51
CA ASN A 75 0.77 5.21 24.72
C ASN A 75 -0.12 4.94 25.93
N MET A 76 0.15 3.83 26.61
CA MET A 76 -0.56 3.40 27.82
C MET A 76 0.06 3.99 29.10
N GLY A 77 1.13 4.76 28.96
CA GLY A 77 1.89 5.35 30.05
C GLY A 77 1.30 6.67 30.52
N ASN A 78 1.84 7.16 31.63
CA ASN A 78 1.37 8.39 32.28
C ASN A 78 2.02 9.67 31.72
N ASP A 79 3.07 9.53 30.91
CA ASP A 79 3.77 10.64 30.31
C ASP A 79 3.63 10.65 28.80
N ASN A 80 3.70 11.84 28.20
CA ASN A 80 3.79 11.98 26.75
C ASN A 80 5.09 11.39 26.20
N GLU A 81 5.00 10.85 24.99
CA GLU A 81 6.11 10.31 24.21
C GLU A 81 6.17 10.99 22.85
N THR A 82 7.36 11.24 22.31
CA THR A 82 7.51 11.81 20.96
C THR A 82 8.10 10.75 20.04
N LEU A 83 7.47 10.55 18.87
CA LEU A 83 8.06 9.77 17.79
C LEU A 83 9.20 10.59 17.16
N GLN A 84 10.43 10.10 17.33
CA GLN A 84 11.64 10.80 16.89
C GLN A 84 12.05 10.40 15.48
N SER A 85 11.99 9.10 15.18
CA SER A 85 12.43 8.57 13.89
C SER A 85 11.76 7.23 13.57
N ILE A 86 11.71 6.92 12.28
CA ILE A 86 11.40 5.59 11.77
C ILE A 86 12.57 5.12 10.91
N SER A 87 13.03 3.90 11.13
CA SER A 87 14.09 3.27 10.35
C SER A 87 13.58 2.01 9.67
N ILE A 88 14.05 1.78 8.45
CA ILE A 88 13.69 0.63 7.62
C ILE A 88 15.00 0.02 7.11
N PRO A 89 15.44 -1.12 7.65
CA PRO A 89 16.64 -1.80 7.19
C PRO A 89 16.55 -2.16 5.70
N GLY A 90 17.66 -1.99 4.98
CA GLY A 90 17.72 -2.21 3.53
C GLY A 90 17.44 -0.95 2.71
N THR A 91 17.12 0.18 3.35
CA THR A 91 16.92 1.48 2.70
C THR A 91 18.04 2.43 3.08
N SER A 92 18.65 3.11 2.12
CA SER A 92 19.55 4.24 2.40
C SER A 92 18.78 5.52 2.73
N ASP A 93 17.46 5.51 2.50
CA ASP A 93 16.63 6.68 2.69
C ASP A 93 16.25 6.90 4.15
N THR A 94 16.26 8.17 4.55
CA THR A 94 15.69 8.61 5.83
C THR A 94 14.19 8.81 5.68
N VAL A 95 13.40 8.18 6.56
CA VAL A 95 11.96 8.39 6.62
C VAL A 95 11.68 9.83 7.05
N LYS A 96 10.95 10.58 6.20
CA LYS A 96 10.56 11.96 6.46
C LYS A 96 9.29 11.98 7.29
N LEU A 97 9.41 12.37 8.54
CA LEU A 97 8.28 12.58 9.43
C LEU A 97 7.78 14.02 9.32
N ALA A 98 6.47 14.20 9.18
CA ALA A 98 5.84 15.50 9.33
C ALA A 98 4.55 15.40 10.16
N PRO A 99 4.33 16.30 11.12
CA PRO A 99 3.12 16.30 11.92
C PRO A 99 1.89 16.64 11.08
N ALA A 100 0.71 16.27 11.58
CA ALA A 100 -0.55 16.80 11.07
C ALA A 100 -0.57 18.34 11.14
N LYS A 101 -1.40 18.99 10.32
CA LYS A 101 -1.50 20.46 10.31
C LYS A 101 -1.89 20.99 11.70
N GLY A 102 -1.02 21.80 12.30
CA GLY A 102 -1.20 22.34 13.66
C GLY A 102 -0.99 21.31 14.79
N GLY A 103 -0.52 20.10 14.47
CA GLY A 103 -0.25 19.03 15.43
C GLY A 103 1.24 18.85 15.73
N SER A 104 1.55 17.75 16.42
CA SER A 104 2.93 17.32 16.72
C SER A 104 3.07 15.81 16.48
N LEU A 105 4.31 15.31 16.51
CA LEU A 105 4.62 13.87 16.49
C LEU A 105 4.57 13.25 17.90
N THR A 106 3.80 13.85 18.80
CA THR A 106 3.64 13.37 20.17
C THR A 106 2.52 12.34 20.24
N VAL A 107 2.77 11.23 20.93
CA VAL A 107 1.79 10.26 21.41
C VAL A 107 1.43 10.63 22.85
N PRO A 108 0.26 11.24 23.09
CA PRO A 108 -0.12 11.69 24.44
C PRO A 108 -0.23 10.52 25.42
N ALA A 109 0.00 10.78 26.71
CA ALA A 109 -0.31 9.84 27.78
C ALA A 109 -1.76 9.34 27.67
N HIS A 110 -1.98 8.04 27.80
CA HIS A 110 -3.29 7.39 27.61
C HIS A 110 -3.95 7.70 26.25
N GLY A 111 -3.14 8.04 25.24
CA GLY A 111 -3.59 8.57 23.96
C GLY A 111 -3.01 7.83 22.76
N SER A 112 -3.19 8.42 21.58
CA SER A 112 -2.70 7.85 20.33
C SER A 112 -2.24 8.91 19.32
N LEU A 113 -1.39 8.48 18.40
CA LEU A 113 -0.96 9.19 17.21
C LEU A 113 -1.17 8.28 16.00
N VAL A 114 -1.87 8.77 14.98
CA VAL A 114 -2.07 8.07 13.72
C VAL A 114 -1.08 8.59 12.68
N LEU A 115 -0.40 7.67 12.01
CA LEU A 115 0.47 7.94 10.86
C LEU A 115 -0.21 7.46 9.58
N GLY A 116 -0.09 8.27 8.52
CA GLY A 116 -0.66 7.98 7.21
C GLY A 116 -2.14 8.35 7.12
N GLY A 117 -2.63 8.49 5.89
CA GLY A 117 -3.99 8.94 5.64
C GLY A 117 -4.19 10.45 5.68
N PRO A 118 -5.35 10.94 5.20
CA PRO A 118 -5.65 12.36 5.12
C PRO A 118 -5.73 12.99 6.52
N ASN A 119 -5.16 14.19 6.65
CA ASN A 119 -5.16 15.01 7.88
C ASN A 119 -4.38 14.44 9.08
N ASN A 120 -3.68 13.31 8.91
CA ASN A 120 -2.85 12.70 9.95
C ASN A 120 -1.37 13.13 9.80
N ALA A 121 -0.54 12.73 10.76
CA ALA A 121 0.90 12.83 10.60
C ALA A 121 1.37 11.90 9.46
N SER A 122 2.47 12.26 8.81
CA SER A 122 3.01 11.53 7.66
C SER A 122 4.40 10.98 7.96
N ALA A 123 4.69 9.82 7.36
CA ALA A 123 5.99 9.16 7.39
C ALA A 123 6.33 8.70 5.97
N GLU A 124 6.94 9.60 5.19
CA GLU A 124 7.25 9.37 3.77
C GLU A 124 8.64 8.72 3.62
N ILE A 125 8.73 7.67 2.80
CA ILE A 125 9.96 7.00 2.38
C ILE A 125 10.26 7.50 0.95
N PRO A 126 11.22 8.43 0.76
CA PRO A 126 11.42 9.09 -0.53
C PRO A 126 11.67 8.15 -1.73
N GLY A 127 12.53 7.14 -1.59
CA GLY A 127 12.83 6.15 -2.62
C GLY A 127 12.06 4.84 -2.45
N GLY A 128 10.83 4.91 -1.93
CA GLY A 128 10.00 3.77 -1.54
C GLY A 128 9.97 2.61 -2.54
N HIS A 129 9.81 2.89 -3.83
CA HIS A 129 9.78 1.87 -4.89
C HIS A 129 11.06 1.00 -4.93
N GLN A 130 12.25 1.57 -4.70
CA GLN A 130 13.49 0.79 -4.70
C GLN A 130 13.81 0.14 -3.34
N SER A 131 13.19 0.64 -2.27
CA SER A 131 13.56 0.30 -0.90
C SER A 131 12.70 -0.80 -0.29
N VAL A 132 11.48 -0.98 -0.78
CA VAL A 132 10.53 -1.98 -0.27
C VAL A 132 9.79 -2.65 -1.43
N GLN A 133 9.39 -3.91 -1.24
CA GLN A 133 8.73 -4.73 -2.27
C GLN A 133 7.35 -5.18 -1.80
N ASP A 134 6.33 -5.02 -2.63
CA ASP A 134 4.96 -5.45 -2.34
C ASP A 134 4.89 -6.95 -2.00
N GLY A 135 4.07 -7.30 -1.00
CA GLY A 135 3.96 -8.65 -0.45
C GLY A 135 5.07 -9.04 0.53
N ASN A 136 6.11 -8.22 0.70
CA ASN A 136 7.12 -8.44 1.73
C ASN A 136 6.57 -8.13 3.15
N ALA A 137 7.18 -8.74 4.16
CA ALA A 137 7.07 -8.32 5.55
C ALA A 137 8.32 -7.52 5.92
N GLN A 138 8.27 -6.20 5.74
CA GLN A 138 9.40 -5.29 5.91
C GLN A 138 9.67 -4.99 7.40
N PRO A 139 10.90 -5.19 7.92
CA PRO A 139 11.27 -4.70 9.24
C PRO A 139 11.16 -3.17 9.31
N VAL A 140 10.48 -2.67 10.35
CA VAL A 140 10.32 -1.24 10.62
C VAL A 140 10.57 -1.01 12.11
N THR A 141 11.37 0.00 12.42
CA THR A 141 11.70 0.40 13.80
C THR A 141 11.25 1.81 14.07
N PHE A 142 10.34 1.98 15.02
CA PHE A 142 9.87 3.27 15.53
C PHE A 142 10.71 3.64 16.76
N THR A 143 11.25 4.84 16.81
CA THR A 143 12.05 5.32 17.96
C THR A 143 11.30 6.40 18.70
N PHE A 144 11.05 6.17 19.99
CA PHE A 144 10.35 7.07 20.90
C PHE A 144 11.32 7.71 21.89
N SER A 145 10.95 8.88 22.39
CA SER A 145 11.78 9.69 23.28
C SER A 145 12.22 9.01 24.57
N LYS A 146 11.37 8.19 25.21
CA LYS A 146 11.67 7.53 26.49
C LYS A 146 11.68 6.01 26.35
N SER A 147 10.71 5.44 25.64
CA SER A 147 10.56 4.00 25.43
C SER A 147 11.61 3.42 24.46
N GLY A 148 12.32 4.28 23.72
CA GLY A 148 13.37 3.87 22.79
C GLY A 148 12.80 3.17 21.55
N ALA A 149 13.50 2.15 21.07
CA ALA A 149 13.21 1.49 19.80
C ALA A 149 12.16 0.38 19.93
N VAL A 150 11.11 0.46 19.11
CA VAL A 150 10.05 -0.55 18.97
C VAL A 150 10.06 -1.06 17.55
N SER A 151 10.38 -2.34 17.38
CA SER A 151 10.54 -2.96 16.06
C SER A 151 9.47 -4.01 15.79
N LEU A 152 9.01 -4.06 14.55
CA LEU A 152 8.10 -5.09 14.04
C LEU A 152 8.31 -5.30 12.54
N ARG A 153 7.59 -6.25 11.96
CA ARG A 153 7.59 -6.48 10.50
C ARG A 153 6.25 -6.08 9.92
N ALA A 154 6.21 -4.95 9.23
CA ALA A 154 5.00 -4.43 8.58
C ALA A 154 4.84 -5.03 7.18
N PHE A 155 3.62 -5.37 6.78
CA PHE A 155 3.38 -5.80 5.41
C PHE A 155 3.53 -4.64 4.44
N VAL A 156 4.11 -4.92 3.28
CA VAL A 156 4.23 -3.97 2.18
C VAL A 156 3.07 -4.19 1.21
N VAL A 157 2.25 -3.17 1.01
CA VAL A 157 1.03 -3.23 0.18
C VAL A 157 0.96 -2.05 -0.78
N PRO A 158 0.45 -2.22 -2.01
CA PRO A 158 0.24 -1.11 -2.91
C PRO A 158 -0.94 -0.24 -2.45
N ALA A 159 -0.88 1.07 -2.72
CA ALA A 159 -1.95 2.05 -2.45
C ALA A 159 -3.19 1.87 -3.34
N THR A 160 -3.77 0.67 -3.34
CA THR A 160 -4.95 0.31 -4.12
C THR A 160 -6.07 -0.16 -3.19
N SER A 161 -7.31 -0.17 -3.69
CA SER A 161 -8.48 -0.63 -2.94
C SER A 161 -8.56 0.05 -1.56
N TYR A 162 -8.58 -0.70 -0.46
CA TYR A 162 -8.66 -0.20 0.92
C TYR A 162 -7.52 0.75 1.34
N PHE A 163 -6.38 0.71 0.65
CA PHE A 163 -5.18 1.49 0.99
C PHE A 163 -5.03 2.77 0.16
N ASP A 164 -5.96 3.05 -0.75
CA ASP A 164 -5.94 4.22 -1.65
C ASP A 164 -5.77 5.55 -0.91
N LYS A 165 -6.49 5.70 0.21
CA LYS A 165 -6.48 6.91 1.04
C LYS A 165 -5.33 6.96 2.03
N TRP A 166 -4.65 5.84 2.27
CA TRP A 166 -3.59 5.72 3.26
C TRP A 166 -2.20 5.77 2.63
N GLY A 167 -2.12 5.60 1.31
CA GLY A 167 -0.90 5.62 0.54
C GLY A 167 -0.29 7.01 0.32
N PRO A 168 0.81 7.05 -0.45
CA PRO A 168 1.54 8.29 -0.73
C PRO A 168 0.67 9.31 -1.47
N SER A 169 0.63 10.56 -1.01
CA SER A 169 -0.15 11.61 -1.68
C SER A 169 0.45 12.06 -3.02
N LYS A 170 1.75 11.81 -3.23
CA LYS A 170 2.42 12.04 -4.52
C LYS A 170 2.43 10.73 -5.28
N VAL A 171 1.52 10.61 -6.25
CA VAL A 171 1.52 9.50 -7.21
C VAL A 171 2.21 10.00 -8.49
N PRO A 172 3.41 9.48 -8.84
CA PRO A 172 4.03 9.83 -10.10
C PRO A 172 3.12 9.43 -11.26
N SER A 173 3.07 10.25 -12.30
CA SER A 173 2.44 9.82 -13.55
C SER A 173 3.21 8.62 -14.08
N ALA A 174 2.49 7.57 -14.49
CA ALA A 174 3.09 6.43 -15.17
C ALA A 174 3.95 6.93 -16.35
N PRO A 175 5.10 6.29 -16.64
CA PRO A 175 5.86 6.62 -17.83
C PRO A 175 4.95 6.45 -19.04
N THR A 176 4.62 7.56 -19.70
CA THR A 176 3.99 7.55 -21.00
C THR A 176 4.95 6.82 -21.93
N GLY A 177 4.60 5.58 -22.28
CA GLY A 177 5.32 4.87 -23.33
C GLY A 177 5.47 5.81 -24.52
N SER A 178 6.71 5.98 -24.98
CA SER A 178 7.00 6.71 -26.21
C SER A 178 6.02 6.23 -27.28
N PRO A 179 5.37 7.12 -28.05
CA PRO A 179 4.54 6.69 -29.17
C PRO A 179 5.37 5.75 -30.04
N ALA A 180 4.84 4.57 -30.33
CA ALA A 180 5.39 3.75 -31.40
C ALA A 180 5.44 4.64 -32.66
N PRO A 181 6.55 4.66 -33.42
CA PRO A 181 6.60 5.38 -34.69
C PRO A 181 5.46 4.87 -35.59
N GLY A 182 4.39 5.67 -35.78
CA GLY A 182 3.30 5.31 -36.68
C GLY A 182 1.87 5.66 -36.27
N ALA A 183 1.59 6.22 -35.08
CA ALA A 183 0.23 6.66 -34.76
C ALA A 183 -0.08 8.04 -35.36
N THR A 184 -0.71 8.06 -36.55
CA THR A 184 -1.23 9.27 -37.20
C THR A 184 -2.34 9.91 -36.35
N ALA A 185 -2.19 11.19 -36.02
CA ALA A 185 -3.20 11.95 -35.28
C ALA A 185 -4.44 12.21 -36.16
N SER A 186 -5.61 11.68 -35.77
CA SER A 186 -6.90 12.08 -36.32
C SER A 186 -7.40 13.31 -35.57
N GLY A 187 -7.06 14.49 -36.07
CA GLY A 187 -7.57 15.77 -35.57
C GLY A 187 -9.00 16.02 -36.03
N SER A 188 -9.99 15.85 -35.15
CA SER A 188 -11.33 16.41 -35.32
C SER A 188 -11.35 17.88 -34.93
N ALA A 189 -11.05 18.78 -35.88
CA ALA A 189 -11.31 20.20 -35.74
C ALA A 189 -12.76 20.51 -36.18
N LYS A 190 -13.54 21.08 -35.27
CA LYS A 190 -14.90 21.61 -35.49
C LYS A 190 -14.82 22.98 -36.19
N PRO A 191 -15.37 23.17 -37.41
CA PRO A 191 -15.43 24.49 -38.02
C PRO A 191 -16.76 25.19 -37.71
N GLY A 192 -16.68 26.47 -37.37
CA GLY A 192 -17.83 27.37 -37.20
C GLY A 192 -18.56 27.65 -38.51
N LYS A 193 -19.84 28.01 -38.38
CA LYS A 193 -20.73 28.43 -39.48
C LYS A 193 -20.20 29.69 -40.15
N HIS A 194 -20.14 29.69 -41.48
CA HIS A 194 -20.40 30.88 -42.31
C HIS A 194 -20.92 30.46 -43.67
N ASP A 195 -21.89 31.24 -44.15
CA ASP A 195 -22.74 31.04 -45.31
C ASP A 195 -22.03 31.10 -46.67
N GLY A 196 -22.62 30.42 -47.66
CA GLY A 196 -22.67 30.94 -49.03
C GLY A 196 -21.85 30.23 -50.11
N ALA A 197 -22.58 29.52 -50.98
CA ALA A 197 -22.38 29.41 -52.42
C ALA A 197 -21.19 28.60 -53.01
N ASN A 198 -21.58 27.48 -53.64
CA ASN A 198 -21.02 26.82 -54.85
C ASN A 198 -20.73 27.86 -56.00
N PRO A 199 -19.96 27.60 -57.10
CA PRO A 199 -19.63 26.27 -57.64
C PRO A 199 -18.30 26.06 -58.43
N SER A 200 -18.07 24.77 -58.78
CA SER A 200 -17.62 24.23 -60.09
C SER A 200 -16.14 24.17 -60.54
N SER A 201 -15.89 23.05 -61.27
CA SER A 201 -14.89 22.74 -62.32
C SER A 201 -13.53 22.17 -61.87
N SER A 202 -13.22 20.90 -62.18
CA SER A 202 -12.68 20.33 -63.45
C SER A 202 -11.17 20.61 -63.58
N ALA A 203 -10.25 19.75 -63.99
CA ALA A 203 -10.14 18.31 -64.25
C ALA A 203 -8.62 18.00 -64.43
N SER A 204 -8.28 16.72 -64.35
CA SER A 204 -7.29 16.00 -65.17
C SER A 204 -5.76 16.19 -64.99
N THR A 205 -5.15 15.03 -64.71
CA THR A 205 -3.99 14.37 -65.36
C THR A 205 -2.58 14.94 -65.25
N GLY A 206 -1.64 14.05 -64.90
CA GLY A 206 -0.22 14.24 -65.18
C GLY A 206 0.66 13.15 -64.55
N THR A 207 1.14 12.23 -65.39
CA THR A 207 1.79 10.95 -65.11
C THR A 207 3.31 11.05 -64.91
N THR A 208 3.91 9.99 -64.34
CA THR A 208 5.21 9.35 -64.72
C THR A 208 6.44 9.60 -63.84
N GLY A 209 7.17 8.51 -63.55
CA GLY A 209 8.58 8.52 -63.14
C GLY A 209 8.89 7.64 -61.92
N THR A 210 8.89 6.29 -61.95
CA THR A 210 10.02 5.38 -62.30
C THR A 210 11.35 5.75 -61.58
N THR A 211 12.19 4.91 -60.96
CA THR A 211 12.42 3.45 -60.87
C THR A 211 13.55 3.20 -59.83
N GLY A 212 13.66 1.98 -59.28
CA GLY A 212 14.93 1.42 -58.76
C GLY A 212 14.77 0.54 -57.50
N THR A 213 14.44 -0.77 -57.56
CA THR A 213 15.35 -1.96 -57.62
C THR A 213 16.65 -1.77 -56.82
N GLY A 214 17.08 -2.56 -55.84
CA GLY A 214 16.87 -3.95 -55.40
C GLY A 214 17.96 -4.29 -54.34
N PRO A 215 18.05 -5.53 -53.81
CA PRO A 215 18.32 -5.81 -52.39
C PRO A 215 19.74 -6.30 -52.03
N THR A 216 20.08 -6.41 -50.73
CA THR A 216 21.10 -7.36 -50.24
C THR A 216 20.93 -7.69 -48.73
N PRO A 217 20.91 -8.96 -48.32
CA PRO A 217 20.97 -9.39 -46.91
C PRO A 217 22.40 -9.80 -46.51
N SER A 218 22.76 -9.70 -45.24
CA SER A 218 23.93 -10.39 -44.68
C SER A 218 23.75 -10.69 -43.20
N ASP A 219 23.73 -11.99 -42.91
CA ASP A 219 23.91 -12.59 -41.59
C ASP A 219 25.36 -12.41 -41.10
N SER A 220 25.54 -12.29 -39.79
CA SER A 220 26.76 -12.76 -39.11
C SER A 220 26.48 -13.05 -37.64
N ALA A 221 26.52 -14.33 -37.31
CA ALA A 221 26.73 -14.85 -35.97
C ALA A 221 28.24 -14.87 -35.67
N SER A 222 28.63 -14.58 -34.44
CA SER A 222 29.87 -15.12 -33.83
C SER A 222 29.79 -15.10 -32.30
N GLN A 223 29.90 -16.31 -31.76
CA GLN A 223 30.14 -16.66 -30.37
C GLN A 223 31.59 -16.32 -29.98
N SER A 224 31.84 -16.04 -28.70
CA SER A 224 33.14 -16.26 -28.08
C SER A 224 32.98 -16.49 -26.57
N VAL A 225 33.48 -17.65 -26.18
CA VAL A 225 33.69 -18.21 -24.84
C VAL A 225 34.90 -17.57 -24.14
N GLY A 226 35.04 -17.75 -22.82
CA GLY A 226 36.35 -17.66 -22.16
C GLY A 226 36.33 -17.39 -20.65
N ALA A 227 36.59 -18.45 -19.88
CA ALA A 227 36.72 -18.47 -18.42
C ALA A 227 38.13 -18.07 -17.93
N GLY A 228 38.25 -17.76 -16.63
CA GLY A 228 39.48 -17.97 -15.84
C GLY A 228 39.84 -16.84 -14.86
N HIS A 229 39.58 -17.05 -13.56
CA HIS A 229 40.56 -17.19 -12.47
C HIS A 229 39.84 -17.33 -11.12
#